data_AF-A0A4V2AM25-F1
#
_entry.id   AF-A0A4V2AM25-F1
#
_cell.length_a   1.000
_cell.length_b   1.000
_cell.length_c   1.000
_cell.angle_alpha   90.00
_cell.angle_beta   90.00
_cell.angle_gamma   90.00
#
_symmetry.space_group_name_H-M   'P 1'
#
loop_
_entity.id
_entity.type
_entity.pdbx_description
1 polymer ?
#
loop_
_entity_poly.entity_id
_entity_poly.type
_entity_poly.pdbx_seq_one_letter_code
_entity_poly.pdbx_strand_id
1 'polypeptide(L)' 'VWGIMNSFMNLSNVHQTTLATVAPGIAEALIATAMGLFAAIPAVLAYNKFSARSAVLLSNYQTFAEEFSTILHRQVHSK' A
#
# COMPACT_ATOMS: atom_id res chain seq x y z
N VAL A 1 4.73 9.03 15.32
CA VAL A 1 5.14 10.38 15.80
C VAL A 1 4.86 10.61 17.29
N TRP A 2 3.81 10.00 17.86
CA TRP A 2 3.47 10.13 19.29
C TRP A 2 4.63 9.76 20.24
N GLY A 3 5.32 8.63 20.05
CA GLY A 3 6.40 8.19 20.95
C GLY A 3 7.56 9.19 21.08
N ILE A 4 7.96 9.80 19.95
CA ILE A 4 9.00 10.84 19.94
C ILE A 4 8.50 12.10 20.67
N MET A 5 7.28 12.54 20.38
CA MET A 5 6.67 13.71 21.02
C MET A 5 6.56 13.54 22.54
N ASN A 6 6.11 12.38 23.01
CA ASN A 6 6.03 12.06 24.43
C ASN A 6 7.41 12.04 25.10
N SER A 7 8.43 11.54 24.39
CA SER A 7 9.81 11.54 24.88
C SER A 7 10.36 12.96 25.07
N PHE A 8 10.10 13.87 24.12
CA PHE A 8 10.53 15.27 24.21
C PHE A 8 9.74 16.11 25.23
N MET A 9 8.43 15.86 25.39
CA MET A 9 7.63 16.54 26.43
C MET A 9 8.13 16.19 27.84
N ASN A 10 8.43 14.91 28.08
CA ASN A 10 9.01 14.47 29.35
C ASN A 10 10.37 15.13 29.61
N LEU A 11 11.20 15.29 28.58
CA LEU A 11 12.47 16.03 28.66
C LEU A 11 12.30 17.50 29.09
N SER A 12 11.28 18.20 28.58
CA SER A 12 11.08 19.63 28.86
C SER A 12 10.69 19.93 30.32
N ASN A 13 10.18 18.93 31.04
CA ASN A 13 9.73 19.06 32.43
C ASN A 13 10.80 18.73 33.48
N VAL A 14 12.00 18.28 33.07
CA VAL A 14 13.09 17.86 33.99
C VAL A 14 14.27 18.82 33.94
N HIS A 15 14.74 19.29 35.11
CA HIS A 15 15.84 20.25 35.24
C HIS A 15 17.24 19.65 35.00
N GLN A 16 17.38 18.31 34.98
CA GLN A 16 18.67 17.61 34.81
C GLN A 16 18.57 16.58 33.68
N THR A 17 19.17 16.93 32.55
CA THR A 17 19.01 16.26 31.26
C THR A 17 19.97 15.08 31.14
N THR A 18 19.48 13.84 31.16
CA THR A 18 20.29 12.66 30.82
C THR A 18 19.68 11.94 29.62
N LEU A 19 20.49 11.64 28.60
CA LEU A 19 20.05 10.99 27.36
C LEU A 19 19.40 9.62 27.59
N ALA A 20 19.74 8.98 28.71
CA ALA A 20 19.18 7.71 29.14
C ALA A 20 17.65 7.75 29.34
N THR A 21 17.07 8.90 29.69
CA THR A 21 15.62 8.99 29.99
C THR A 21 14.73 9.02 28.75
N VAL A 22 15.28 9.35 27.57
CA VAL A 22 14.51 9.44 26.31
C VAL A 22 14.83 8.35 25.29
N ALA A 23 15.91 7.61 25.50
CA ALA A 23 16.28 6.51 24.64
C ALA A 23 15.15 5.46 24.44
N PRO A 24 14.35 5.09 25.47
CA PRO A 24 13.29 4.09 25.31
C PRO A 24 12.17 4.54 24.36
N GLY A 25 11.62 5.75 24.53
CA GLY A 25 10.47 6.20 23.74
C GLY A 25 10.81 6.53 22.28
N ILE A 26 12.08 6.83 21.99
CA ILE A 26 12.57 6.93 20.61
C ILE A 26 12.68 5.55 19.96
N ALA A 27 13.19 4.54 20.68
CA ALA A 27 13.30 3.17 20.18
C ALA A 27 11.92 2.59 19.82
N GLU A 28 10.91 2.78 20.66
CA GLU A 28 9.54 2.35 20.38
C GLU A 28 8.95 3.01 19.13
N ALA A 29 9.21 4.31 18.94
CA ALA A 29 8.74 5.03 17.76
C ALA A 29 9.40 4.55 16.45
N LEU A 30 10.68 4.14 16.50
CA LEU A 30 11.38 3.55 15.37
C LEU A 30 10.79 2.18 15.01
N ILE A 31 10.47 1.34 16.00
CA ILE A 31 9.83 0.04 15.77
C ILE A 31 8.46 0.23 15.13
N ALA A 32 7.65 1.18 15.60
CA ALA A 32 6.35 1.49 15.01
C ALA A 32 6.46 1.89 13.53
N THR A 33 7.52 2.64 13.17
CA THR A 33 7.79 3.02 11.78
C THR A 33 8.21 1.82 10.92
N ALA A 34 9.08 0.95 11.47
CA ALA A 34 9.51 -0.27 10.81
C ALA A 34 8.32 -1.23 10.56
N MET A 35 7.41 -1.37 11.53
CA MET A 35 6.17 -2.15 11.34
C MET A 35 5.27 -1.56 10.26
N GLY A 36 5.15 -0.23 10.19
CA GLY A 36 4.39 0.44 9.14
C GLY A 36 4.93 0.12 7.74
N LEU A 37 6.25 0.19 7.55
CA LEU A 37 6.89 -0.18 6.29
C LEU A 37 6.74 -1.68 5.98
N PHE A 38 6.89 -2.54 7.00
CA PHE A 38 6.72 -3.98 6.86
C PHE A 38 5.30 -4.35 6.42
N ALA A 39 4.28 -3.63 6.89
CA ALA A 39 2.90 -3.82 6.44
C ALA A 39 2.63 -3.20 5.06
N ALA A 40 3.18 -2.01 4.80
CA ALA A 40 2.88 -1.24 3.59
C ALA A 40 3.48 -1.86 2.31
N ILE A 41 4.74 -2.31 2.35
CA ILE A 41 5.44 -2.79 1.15
C ILE A 41 4.74 -4.02 0.55
N PRO A 42 4.43 -5.09 1.31
CA PRO A 42 3.72 -6.25 0.77
C PRO A 42 2.30 -5.91 0.31
N ALA A 43 1.60 -5.02 1.01
CA ALA A 43 0.25 -4.59 0.63
C ALA A 43 0.23 -3.92 -0.74
N VAL A 44 1.19 -3.02 -1.02
CA VAL A 44 1.30 -2.35 -2.33
C VAL A 44 1.70 -3.33 -3.43
N LEU A 45 2.59 -4.29 -3.15
CA LEU A 45 2.95 -5.34 -4.11
C LEU A 45 1.73 -6.20 -4.48
N ALA A 46 0.93 -6.61 -3.49
CA ALA A 46 -0.30 -7.36 -3.71
C ALA A 46 -1.31 -6.54 -4.54
N TYR A 47 -1.52 -5.27 -4.18
CA TYR A 47 -2.39 -4.36 -4.92
C TYR A 47 -1.98 -4.26 -6.39
N ASN A 48 -0.70 -4.01 -6.66
CA ASN A 48 -0.20 -3.90 -8.04
C ASN A 48 -0.38 -5.20 -8.81
N LYS A 49 -0.13 -6.35 -8.19
CA LYS A 49 -0.32 -7.68 -8.80
C LYS A 49 -1.79 -7.92 -9.17
N PHE A 50 -2.72 -7.65 -8.26
CA PHE A 50 -4.14 -7.84 -8.52
C PHE A 50 -4.69 -6.84 -9.53
N SER A 51 -4.25 -5.59 -9.48
CA SER A 51 -4.63 -4.56 -10.45
C SER A 51 -4.19 -4.94 -11.87
N ALA A 52 -2.93 -5.36 -12.03
CA ALA A 52 -2.42 -5.84 -13.31
C ALA A 52 -3.20 -7.07 -13.83
N ARG A 53 -3.50 -8.04 -12.95
CA ARG A 53 -4.29 -9.22 -13.32
C ARG A 53 -5.71 -8.85 -13.74
N SER A 54 -6.34 -7.90 -13.04
CA SER A 54 -7.67 -7.41 -13.37
C SER A 54 -7.68 -6.71 -14.73
N ALA A 55 -6.66 -5.91 -15.04
CA ALA A 55 -6.54 -5.23 -16.33
C ALA A 55 -6.40 -6.23 -17.49
N VAL A 56 -5.58 -7.28 -17.32
CA VAL A 56 -5.45 -8.35 -18.34
C VAL A 56 -6.77 -9.08 -18.54
N LEU A 57 -7.48 -9.42 -17.47
CA LEU A 57 -8.78 -10.09 -17.57
C LEU A 57 -9.80 -9.22 -18.32
N LEU A 58 -9.85 -7.93 -18.01
CA LEU A 58 -10.72 -6.98 -18.70
C LEU A 58 -10.37 -6.88 -20.19
N SER A 59 -9.08 -6.79 -20.53
CA SER A 59 -8.61 -6.77 -21.91
C SER A 59 -9.08 -8.01 -22.68
N ASN A 60 -8.97 -9.20 -22.07
CA ASN A 60 -9.42 -10.44 -22.71
C ASN A 60 -10.94 -10.45 -22.96
N TYR A 61 -11.74 -9.93 -22.02
CA TYR A 61 -13.17 -9.78 -22.22
C TYR A 61 -13.52 -8.80 -23.34
N GLN A 62 -12.77 -7.71 -23.47
CA GLN A 62 -12.94 -6.75 -24.56
C GLN A 62 -12.63 -7.40 -25.92
N THR A 63 -11.49 -8.09 -26.04
CA THR A 63 -11.13 -8.83 -27.25
C THR A 63 -12.18 -9.88 -27.62
N PHE A 64 -12.66 -10.65 -26.63
CA PHE A 64 -13.74 -11.62 -26.86
C PHE A 64 -15.02 -10.96 -27.38
N ALA A 65 -15.43 -9.84 -26.81
CA ALA A 65 -16.63 -9.11 -27.24
C ALA A 65 -16.49 -8.58 -28.68
N GLU A 66 -15.31 -8.08 -29.06
CA GLU A 66 -15.00 -7.61 -30.42
C GLU A 66 -15.04 -8.76 -31.43
N GLU A 67 -14.41 -9.89 -31.12
CA GLU A 67 -14.44 -11.08 -31.96
C GLU A 67 -15.87 -11.60 -32.14
N PHE A 68 -16.62 -11.69 -31.05
CA PHE A 68 -18.02 -12.11 -31.08
C PHE A 68 -18.89 -11.18 -31.93
N SER A 69 -18.74 -9.86 -31.77
CA SER A 69 -19.42 -8.86 -32.60
C SER A 69 -19.07 -9.02 -34.08
N THR A 70 -17.78 -9.23 -34.39
CA THR A 70 -17.30 -9.44 -35.77
C THR A 70 -17.90 -10.70 -36.40
N ILE A 71 -17.98 -11.79 -35.64
CA ILE A 71 -18.61 -13.05 -36.10
C ILE A 71 -20.10 -12.84 -36.38
N LEU A 72 -20.83 -12.19 -35.47
CA LEU A 72 -22.24 -11.89 -35.65
C LEU A 72 -22.48 -11.00 -36.88
N HIS A 73 -21.70 -9.93 -37.04
CA HIS A 73 -21.78 -9.04 -38.19
C HIS A 73 -21.59 -9.81 -39.50
N ARG A 74 -20.60 -10.71 -39.55
CA ARG A 74 -20.37 -11.57 -40.72
C ARG A 74 -21.55 -12.49 -41.00
N GLN A 75 -22.17 -13.09 -39.98
CA GLN A 75 -23.31 -13.99 -40.17
C GLN A 75 -24.57 -13.26 -40.64
N VAL A 76 -24.81 -12.04 -40.16
CA VAL A 76 -25.96 -11.22 -40.56
C VAL A 76 -25.85 -10.79 -42.03
N HIS A 77 -24.66 -10.41 -42.50
CA HIS A 77 -24.44 -9.99 -43.88
C HIS A 77 -24.18 -11.13 -44.88
N SER A 78 -24.02 -12.36 -44.41
CA SER A 78 -23.84 -13.55 -45.26
C SER A 78 -25.17 -14.19 -45.69
N LYS A 79 -26.32 -13.65 -45.28
CA LYS A 79 -27.65 -13.95 -45.82
C LYS A 79 -28.15 -12.81 -46.68
#